data_AF-A0A8H6YEG3-F1
#
_entry.id   AF-A0A8H6YEG3-F1
#
_cell.length_a   1.000
_cell.length_b   1.000
_cell.length_c   1.000
_cell.angle_alpha   90.00
_cell.angle_beta   90.00
_cell.angle_gamma   90.00
#
_symmetry.space_group_name_H-M   'P 1'
#
loop_
_entity.id
_entity.type
_entity.pdbx_description
1 polymer ?
#
loop_
_entity_poly.entity_id
_entity_poly.type
_entity_poly.pdbx_seq_one_letter_code
_entity_poly.pdbx_strand_id
1 'polypeptide(L)'
;MEYLSLSLSLTLACLGNAALTAIAQNATAEALVVSVKFCISARTCDNLRHACHWSVRDPYAKTFTNPLTNWTANLLHHNTALDDASNRLVALPNVDTLYSLAVLHLSAGEVVTTMPAWEGRFYVWPFYDLYANNVCNIGTITNSTAGKYLIKCHPSDPGCVSEPERGDYAGLIYLPMVYGLTLLRIEVGNTSDTTHVVCWIQPEFSLSPIPSHGNCGAPALTKALLADNLTVSNALLYTMQLLARFAEYNPPEVSADVPHIAATLKAAGISTSAKKYTQPAHVNLTQAYSDAQAVATAVKTIPADFVSLGGGWGTPAPALSGDLHSHYDMRAFIAIQGYLQLQASRAVSPSFASPSGTLYTN
;
A
#
# COMPACT_ATOMS: atom_id res chain seq x y z
N MET A 1 -32.49 10.50 -16.44
CA MET A 1 -31.25 10.73 -15.69
C MET A 1 -31.23 12.07 -14.92
N GLU A 2 -32.39 12.67 -14.60
CA GLU A 2 -32.50 13.88 -13.73
C GLU A 2 -33.31 13.66 -12.44
N TYR A 3 -33.89 12.47 -12.24
CA TYR A 3 -34.75 12.19 -11.08
C TYR A 3 -34.02 11.52 -9.89
N LEU A 4 -32.80 11.02 -10.07
CA LEU A 4 -32.00 10.45 -8.96
C LEU A 4 -31.08 11.47 -8.24
N SER A 5 -30.78 12.60 -8.86
CA SER A 5 -29.97 13.67 -8.24
C SER A 5 -30.80 14.53 -7.28
N LEU A 6 -32.11 14.64 -7.51
CA LEU A 6 -33.05 15.37 -6.63
C LEU A 6 -33.46 14.56 -5.38
N SER A 7 -33.51 13.23 -5.47
CA SER A 7 -33.95 12.37 -4.36
C SER A 7 -32.90 12.23 -3.24
N LEU A 8 -31.60 12.35 -3.57
CA LEU A 8 -30.52 12.35 -2.57
C LEU A 8 -30.34 13.72 -1.89
N SER A 9 -30.66 14.80 -2.61
CA SER A 9 -30.57 16.17 -2.08
C SER A 9 -31.78 16.57 -1.22
N LEU A 10 -32.97 16.00 -1.46
CA LEU A 10 -34.12 16.17 -0.56
C LEU A 10 -34.02 15.32 0.73
N THR A 11 -33.39 14.15 0.70
CA THR A 11 -33.25 13.29 1.90
C THR A 11 -32.24 13.85 2.90
N LEU A 12 -31.17 14.53 2.45
CA LEU A 12 -30.23 15.20 3.36
C LEU A 12 -30.83 16.42 4.07
N ALA A 13 -31.79 17.11 3.45
CA ALA A 13 -32.42 18.32 4.01
C ALA A 13 -33.40 18.04 5.18
N CYS A 14 -33.81 16.77 5.38
CA CYS A 14 -34.71 16.35 6.46
C CYS A 14 -34.01 15.60 7.61
N LEU A 15 -32.70 15.41 7.55
CA LEU A 15 -31.95 14.75 8.62
C LEU A 15 -31.64 15.75 9.74
N GLY A 16 -32.01 15.41 10.98
CA GLY A 16 -31.61 16.20 12.14
C GLY A 16 -30.07 16.21 12.30
N ASN A 17 -29.53 17.25 12.95
CA ASN A 17 -28.08 17.43 13.13
C ASN A 17 -27.35 16.17 13.62
N ALA A 18 -27.95 15.40 14.54
CA ALA A 18 -27.35 14.17 15.04
C ALA A 18 -27.16 13.09 13.96
N ALA A 19 -28.12 12.94 13.04
CA ALA A 19 -28.02 11.98 11.94
C ALA A 19 -26.98 12.41 10.90
N LEU A 20 -26.89 13.71 10.61
CA LEU A 20 -25.84 14.26 9.75
C LEU A 20 -24.44 14.07 10.35
N THR A 21 -24.30 14.26 11.67
CA THR A 21 -23.05 13.99 12.40
C THR A 21 -22.67 12.51 12.32
N ALA A 22 -23.61 11.59 12.54
CA ALA A 22 -23.33 10.15 12.46
C ALA A 22 -22.89 9.72 11.05
N ILE A 23 -23.54 10.26 10.00
CA ILE A 23 -23.17 9.99 8.60
C ILE A 23 -21.76 10.50 8.31
N ALA A 24 -21.44 11.74 8.70
CA ALA A 24 -20.11 12.30 8.48
C ALA A 24 -19.03 11.54 9.26
N GLN A 25 -19.33 11.12 10.49
CA GLN A 25 -18.40 10.33 11.32
C GLN A 25 -18.13 8.95 10.68
N ASN A 26 -19.18 8.23 10.26
CA ASN A 26 -19.04 6.93 9.59
C ASN A 26 -18.31 7.07 8.24
N ALA A 27 -18.66 8.07 7.43
CA ALA A 27 -17.96 8.34 6.18
C ALA A 27 -16.48 8.68 6.43
N THR A 28 -16.15 9.37 7.52
CA THR A 28 -14.75 9.63 7.90
C THR A 28 -14.02 8.35 8.29
N ALA A 29 -14.67 7.46 9.05
CA ALA A 29 -14.10 6.17 9.39
C ALA A 29 -13.87 5.30 8.14
N GLU A 30 -14.84 5.25 7.22
CA GLU A 30 -14.71 4.54 5.95
C GLU A 30 -13.63 5.16 5.05
N ALA A 31 -13.57 6.50 4.96
CA ALA A 31 -12.50 7.18 4.25
C ALA A 31 -11.14 6.83 4.87
N LEU A 32 -11.04 6.71 6.20
CA LEU A 32 -9.83 6.23 6.87
C LEU A 32 -9.51 4.77 6.54
N VAL A 33 -10.50 3.88 6.45
CA VAL A 33 -10.33 2.48 5.97
C VAL A 33 -9.77 2.46 4.54
N VAL A 34 -10.32 3.28 3.65
CA VAL A 34 -9.84 3.43 2.27
C VAL A 34 -8.44 4.08 2.23
N SER A 35 -8.17 4.98 3.18
CA SER A 35 -6.94 5.77 3.27
C SER A 35 -5.88 5.24 4.22
N VAL A 36 -6.04 4.04 4.80
CA VAL A 36 -5.02 3.46 5.72
C VAL A 36 -3.63 3.44 5.05
N LYS A 37 -3.61 3.55 3.73
CA LYS A 37 -2.45 3.73 2.87
C LYS A 37 -1.80 5.11 2.94
N PHE A 38 -2.52 6.24 3.00
CA PHE A 38 -1.88 7.57 3.23
C PHE A 38 -1.59 7.83 4.71
N CYS A 39 -2.17 7.00 5.58
CA CYS A 39 -1.85 7.02 6.97
C CYS A 39 -0.38 6.70 7.10
N ILE A 40 0.25 7.32 8.09
CA ILE A 40 1.64 7.08 8.48
C ILE A 40 2.64 8.03 7.81
N SER A 41 2.60 9.30 8.23
CA SER A 41 3.85 10.03 8.52
C SER A 41 3.70 10.77 9.86
N ALA A 42 4.77 10.75 10.65
CA ALA A 42 5.32 11.93 11.31
C ALA A 42 6.62 11.54 12.04
N ARG A 43 7.76 11.94 11.46
CA ARG A 43 9.01 12.19 12.19
C ARG A 43 8.79 13.40 13.11
N THR A 44 8.25 13.18 14.30
CA THR A 44 8.35 14.02 15.51
C THR A 44 7.37 13.50 16.55
N CYS A 45 7.70 12.39 17.20
CA CYS A 45 7.01 11.95 18.42
C CYS A 45 8.00 11.22 19.32
N ASP A 46 9.09 11.89 19.69
CA ASP A 46 9.98 11.38 20.74
C ASP A 46 9.31 11.39 22.13
N ASN A 47 8.19 12.14 22.31
CA ASN A 47 7.60 12.37 23.64
C ASN A 47 6.19 11.78 23.89
N LEU A 48 5.62 11.00 22.96
CA LEU A 48 4.32 10.32 23.19
C LEU A 48 4.42 8.83 22.87
N ARG A 49 5.32 8.13 23.58
CA ARG A 49 5.54 6.68 23.48
C ARG A 49 4.37 5.81 23.99
N HIS A 50 3.33 6.39 24.60
CA HIS A 50 2.34 5.62 25.36
C HIS A 50 0.87 5.69 24.89
N ALA A 51 0.51 6.45 23.83
CA ALA A 51 -0.90 6.66 23.48
C ALA A 51 -1.35 6.13 22.09
N CYS A 52 -0.44 5.67 21.22
CA CYS A 52 -0.79 5.06 19.93
C CYS A 52 0.01 3.76 19.74
N HIS A 53 -0.63 2.63 20.00
CA HIS A 53 -0.01 1.30 19.95
C HIS A 53 0.29 0.85 18.49
N TRP A 54 1.55 1.04 18.08
CA TRP A 54 2.47 0.03 17.51
C TRP A 54 2.23 -0.78 16.22
N SER A 55 1.15 -0.67 15.46
CA SER A 55 1.02 -1.55 14.26
C SER A 55 0.91 -0.82 12.93
N VAL A 56 0.28 0.34 12.91
CA VAL A 56 0.07 1.07 11.65
C VAL A 56 1.21 2.06 11.44
N ARG A 57 1.70 2.75 12.49
CA ARG A 57 2.55 3.96 12.38
C ARG A 57 3.95 3.81 11.74
N ASP A 58 4.37 2.64 11.29
CA ASP A 58 5.76 2.41 10.87
C ASP A 58 5.93 1.95 9.43
N PRO A 59 5.15 0.96 8.91
CA PRO A 59 5.45 0.33 7.63
C PRO A 59 5.30 1.27 6.44
N TYR A 60 4.13 1.90 6.21
CA TYR A 60 3.96 2.81 5.06
C TYR A 60 4.85 4.05 5.13
N ALA A 61 5.06 4.63 6.33
CA ALA A 61 6.01 5.74 6.48
C ALA A 61 7.38 5.32 5.98
N LYS A 62 7.86 4.15 6.42
CA LYS A 62 9.18 3.64 6.06
C LYS A 62 9.27 3.15 4.62
N THR A 63 8.18 2.64 4.03
CA THR A 63 8.21 2.08 2.68
C THR A 63 7.80 3.04 1.58
N PHE A 64 7.06 4.10 1.87
CA PHE A 64 6.60 5.06 0.87
C PHE A 64 6.99 6.50 1.19
N THR A 65 6.55 7.09 2.32
CA THR A 65 6.75 8.53 2.55
C THR A 65 8.20 8.92 2.86
N ASN A 66 8.89 8.18 3.74
CA ASN A 66 10.29 8.43 4.10
C ASN A 66 11.21 8.26 2.90
N PRO A 67 11.11 7.16 2.12
CA PRO A 67 11.71 7.04 0.81
C PRO A 67 11.48 8.29 -0.02
N LEU A 68 10.23 8.68 -0.31
CA LEU A 68 10.01 9.82 -1.21
C LEU A 68 10.52 11.17 -0.68
N THR A 69 10.65 11.34 0.63
CA THR A 69 11.27 12.54 1.20
C THR A 69 12.80 12.55 1.14
N ASN A 70 13.44 11.38 1.14
CA ASN A 70 14.90 11.24 1.33
C ASN A 70 15.62 10.54 0.16
N TRP A 71 14.87 9.85 -0.68
CA TRP A 71 15.30 8.95 -1.74
C TRP A 71 14.73 9.44 -3.07
N THR A 72 15.42 9.09 -4.14
CA THR A 72 14.97 9.38 -5.50
C THR A 72 13.98 8.29 -5.92
N ALA A 73 12.80 8.66 -6.40
CA ALA A 73 11.86 7.69 -6.99
C ALA A 73 12.52 6.96 -8.17
N ASN A 74 12.06 5.74 -8.46
CA ASN A 74 12.60 4.86 -9.50
C ASN A 74 14.08 4.48 -9.32
N LEU A 75 14.57 4.49 -8.07
CA LEU A 75 15.88 3.97 -7.69
C LEU A 75 15.71 2.91 -6.61
N LEU A 76 16.45 1.81 -6.71
CA LEU A 76 16.49 0.80 -5.66
C LEU A 76 17.33 1.29 -4.48
N HIS A 77 16.75 1.17 -3.29
CA HIS A 77 17.43 1.39 -2.04
C HIS A 77 17.59 0.05 -1.33
N HIS A 78 18.83 -0.37 -1.19
CA HIS A 78 19.20 -1.66 -0.62
C HIS A 78 19.33 -1.54 0.91
N ASN A 79 18.57 -2.36 1.64
CA ASN A 79 18.92 -2.63 3.03
C ASN A 79 20.15 -3.53 3.05
N THR A 80 21.16 -3.14 3.81
CA THR A 80 22.44 -3.84 3.91
C THR A 80 22.55 -4.72 5.16
N ALA A 81 21.47 -4.82 5.94
CA ALA A 81 21.35 -5.65 7.12
C ALA A 81 19.97 -6.31 7.14
N LEU A 82 19.90 -7.51 7.71
CA LEU A 82 18.63 -8.17 8.00
C LEU A 82 17.86 -7.32 9.00
N ASP A 83 16.55 -7.22 8.78
CA ASP A 83 15.67 -6.52 9.70
C ASP A 83 15.48 -7.36 10.98
N ASP A 84 15.32 -6.68 12.12
CA ASP A 84 15.06 -7.31 13.41
C ASP A 84 13.92 -6.59 14.15
N ALA A 85 13.59 -7.02 15.37
CA ALA A 85 12.49 -6.43 16.12
C ALA A 85 12.64 -4.91 16.36
N SER A 86 13.88 -4.39 16.36
CA SER A 86 14.24 -2.99 16.59
C SER A 86 14.44 -2.17 15.29
N ASN A 87 14.72 -2.83 14.16
CA ASN A 87 14.93 -2.21 12.87
C ASN A 87 14.15 -2.94 11.78
N ARG A 88 12.98 -2.42 11.41
CA ARG A 88 12.06 -3.03 10.44
C ARG A 88 11.79 -2.07 9.29
N LEU A 89 11.99 -2.49 8.04
CA LEU A 89 11.53 -1.77 6.84
C LEU A 89 10.05 -2.05 6.56
N VAL A 90 9.58 -3.26 6.88
CA VAL A 90 8.19 -3.71 6.74
C VAL A 90 7.58 -4.12 8.08
N ALA A 91 6.26 -4.26 8.17
CA ALA A 91 5.54 -4.51 9.43
C ALA A 91 6.07 -5.75 10.19
N LEU A 92 6.30 -6.81 9.44
CA LEU A 92 6.78 -8.11 9.91
C LEU A 92 8.01 -8.48 9.06
N PRO A 93 9.21 -8.08 9.50
CA PRO A 93 10.43 -8.33 8.74
C PRO A 93 10.74 -9.81 8.64
N ASN A 94 11.17 -10.23 7.45
CA ASN A 94 11.66 -11.58 7.22
C ASN A 94 13.18 -11.64 7.47
N VAL A 95 13.62 -12.46 8.41
CA VAL A 95 15.06 -12.71 8.66
C VAL A 95 15.70 -13.62 7.61
N ASP A 96 14.92 -14.24 6.74
CA ASP A 96 15.40 -15.07 5.65
C ASP A 96 15.80 -14.24 4.42
N THR A 97 15.44 -12.95 4.34
CA THR A 97 15.66 -12.14 3.13
C THR A 97 16.16 -10.73 3.42
N LEU A 98 17.10 -10.25 2.60
CA LEU A 98 17.40 -8.82 2.49
C LEU A 98 16.42 -8.14 1.55
N TYR A 99 16.05 -6.91 1.90
CA TYR A 99 15.13 -6.10 1.13
C TYR A 99 15.84 -5.06 0.26
N SER A 100 15.33 -4.85 -0.95
CA SER A 100 15.60 -3.62 -1.72
C SER A 100 14.26 -2.99 -2.12
N LEU A 101 14.08 -1.73 -1.74
CA LEU A 101 12.81 -1.03 -1.90
C LEU A 101 12.98 0.12 -2.90
N ALA A 102 11.96 0.32 -3.73
CA ALA A 102 11.83 1.56 -4.49
C ALA A 102 10.38 2.02 -4.49
N VAL A 103 10.22 3.34 -4.50
CA VAL A 103 8.95 3.94 -4.91
C VAL A 103 8.96 4.14 -6.41
N LEU A 104 7.92 3.66 -7.06
CA LEU A 104 7.71 3.77 -8.49
C LEU A 104 6.86 4.98 -8.81
N HIS A 105 7.28 5.71 -9.83
CA HIS A 105 6.59 6.85 -10.40
C HIS A 105 6.69 6.72 -11.91
N LEU A 106 5.54 6.75 -12.59
CA LEU A 106 5.45 6.64 -14.05
C LEU A 106 4.98 7.93 -14.74
N SER A 107 4.87 9.04 -14.00
CA SER A 107 4.30 10.31 -14.50
C SER A 107 5.21 11.04 -15.49
N ALA A 108 6.52 10.78 -15.46
CA ALA A 108 7.51 11.35 -16.39
C ALA A 108 7.97 10.36 -17.48
N GLY A 109 7.51 9.10 -17.41
CA GLY A 109 7.96 8.04 -18.30
C GLY A 109 7.80 6.66 -17.70
N GLU A 110 8.08 5.65 -18.52
CA GLU A 110 8.10 4.26 -18.11
C GLU A 110 9.40 3.97 -17.32
N VAL A 111 9.47 2.84 -16.64
CA VAL A 111 10.66 2.43 -15.89
C VAL A 111 11.13 1.09 -16.40
N VAL A 112 12.39 0.99 -16.80
CA VAL A 112 13.02 -0.30 -17.09
C VAL A 112 13.58 -0.83 -15.79
N THR A 113 13.31 -2.10 -15.51
CA THR A 113 13.97 -2.83 -14.43
C THR A 113 14.85 -3.94 -15.01
N THR A 114 16.02 -4.16 -14.42
CA THR A 114 16.93 -5.23 -14.84
C THR A 114 17.05 -6.26 -13.72
N MET A 115 16.74 -7.51 -14.06
CA MET A 115 16.84 -8.66 -13.18
C MET A 115 17.95 -9.59 -13.70
N PRO A 116 19.00 -9.87 -12.91
CA PRO A 116 20.11 -10.70 -13.36
C PRO A 116 19.70 -12.18 -13.50
N ALA A 117 20.48 -12.92 -14.30
CA ALA A 117 20.41 -14.37 -14.28
C ALA A 117 21.08 -14.87 -13.00
N TRP A 118 20.34 -15.65 -12.21
CA TRP A 118 20.86 -16.20 -10.97
C TRP A 118 20.28 -17.58 -10.72
N GLU A 119 21.14 -18.52 -10.35
CA GLU A 119 20.78 -19.89 -10.03
C GLU A 119 21.04 -20.19 -8.55
N GLY A 120 20.29 -21.13 -7.98
CA GLY A 120 20.58 -21.70 -6.66
C GLY A 120 20.27 -20.78 -5.46
N ARG A 121 19.54 -19.69 -5.64
CA ARG A 121 19.09 -18.80 -4.54
C ARG A 121 17.68 -18.32 -4.77
N PHE A 122 16.86 -18.33 -3.72
CA PHE A 122 15.54 -17.76 -3.77
C PHE A 122 15.59 -16.22 -3.82
N TYR A 123 14.82 -15.65 -4.74
CA TYR A 123 14.44 -14.24 -4.68
C TYR A 123 13.08 -14.03 -5.34
N VAL A 124 12.37 -13.02 -4.87
CA VAL A 124 11.12 -12.54 -5.44
C VAL A 124 11.15 -11.02 -5.52
N TRP A 125 10.78 -10.49 -6.68
CA TRP A 125 10.66 -9.07 -6.93
C TRP A 125 9.19 -8.71 -7.18
N PRO A 126 8.44 -8.41 -6.10
CA PRO A 126 7.06 -7.99 -6.18
C PRO A 126 6.91 -6.52 -6.55
N PHE A 127 5.86 -6.24 -7.32
CA PHE A 127 5.41 -4.91 -7.69
C PHE A 127 4.01 -4.69 -7.14
N TYR A 128 3.79 -3.49 -6.62
CA TYR A 128 2.55 -3.12 -5.96
C TYR A 128 2.03 -1.79 -6.49
N ASP A 129 0.70 -1.67 -6.53
CA ASP A 129 0.06 -0.38 -6.66
C ASP A 129 0.08 0.38 -5.32
N LEU A 130 -0.41 1.63 -5.30
CA LEU A 130 -0.56 2.38 -4.04
C LEU A 130 -1.59 1.79 -3.08
N TYR A 131 -2.34 0.79 -3.54
CA TYR A 131 -3.27 0.05 -2.73
C TYR A 131 -2.65 -1.19 -2.06
N ALA A 132 -1.34 -1.38 -2.24
CA ALA A 132 -0.59 -2.54 -1.79
C ALA A 132 -1.13 -3.87 -2.34
N ASN A 133 -1.87 -3.84 -3.45
CA ASN A 133 -2.10 -5.05 -4.23
C ASN A 133 -0.77 -5.47 -4.84
N ASN A 134 -0.39 -6.71 -4.67
CA ASN A 134 0.74 -7.36 -5.28
C ASN A 134 0.40 -7.72 -6.73
N VAL A 135 0.43 -6.70 -7.59
CA VAL A 135 0.01 -6.77 -9.00
C VAL A 135 0.86 -7.75 -9.82
N CYS A 136 2.16 -7.80 -9.54
CA CYS A 136 3.09 -8.59 -10.34
C CYS A 136 4.24 -9.12 -9.46
N ASN A 137 4.75 -10.30 -9.79
CA ASN A 137 5.91 -10.91 -9.15
C ASN A 137 6.84 -11.48 -10.22
N ILE A 138 8.09 -11.03 -10.24
CA ILE A 138 9.15 -11.66 -11.05
C ILE A 138 10.20 -12.31 -10.15
N GLY A 139 10.97 -13.22 -10.71
CA GLY A 139 12.09 -13.91 -10.06
C GLY A 139 11.90 -15.42 -9.99
N THR A 140 12.63 -16.06 -9.08
CA THR A 140 12.69 -17.54 -9.00
C THR A 140 11.33 -18.18 -8.79
N ILE A 141 10.47 -17.57 -7.96
CA ILE A 141 9.16 -18.13 -7.61
C ILE A 141 8.17 -18.16 -8.78
N THR A 142 8.39 -17.34 -9.80
CA THR A 142 7.60 -17.31 -11.03
C THR A 142 8.37 -17.86 -12.23
N ASN A 143 9.56 -18.43 -12.01
CA ASN A 143 10.47 -18.89 -13.06
C ASN A 143 10.68 -17.83 -14.17
N SER A 144 10.83 -16.58 -13.76
CA SER A 144 10.92 -15.45 -14.68
C SER A 144 12.25 -15.44 -15.42
N THR A 145 12.22 -15.16 -16.72
CA THR A 145 13.42 -15.01 -17.56
C THR A 145 14.25 -13.82 -17.10
N ALA A 146 15.55 -14.01 -16.90
CA ALA A 146 16.45 -12.90 -16.60
C ALA A 146 16.49 -11.86 -17.74
N GLY A 147 16.69 -10.59 -17.41
CA GLY A 147 16.79 -9.52 -18.39
C GLY A 147 16.05 -8.26 -17.98
N LYS A 148 15.69 -7.47 -18.99
CA LYS A 148 15.01 -6.19 -18.81
C LYS A 148 13.50 -6.39 -18.83
N TYR A 149 12.81 -5.77 -17.90
CA TYR A 149 11.35 -5.67 -17.89
C TYR A 149 10.93 -4.21 -17.99
N LEU A 150 9.88 -3.93 -18.74
CA LEU A 150 9.36 -2.58 -18.89
C LEU A 150 8.12 -2.40 -17.99
N ILE A 151 8.22 -1.47 -17.04
CA ILE A 151 7.14 -1.09 -16.14
C ILE A 151 6.35 0.05 -16.75
N LYS A 152 5.04 -0.16 -16.93
CA LYS A 152 4.11 0.76 -17.58
C LYS A 152 2.85 0.92 -16.76
N CYS A 153 2.17 2.04 -16.95
CA CYS A 153 0.82 2.18 -16.42
C CYS A 153 -0.19 1.65 -17.45
N HIS A 154 -1.06 0.73 -17.01
CA HIS A 154 -2.12 0.13 -17.80
C HIS A 154 -3.33 -0.21 -16.90
N PRO A 155 -4.22 0.77 -16.64
CA PRO A 155 -5.30 0.66 -15.65
C PRO A 155 -6.29 -0.47 -15.92
N SER A 156 -6.48 -0.84 -17.19
CA SER A 156 -7.48 -1.83 -17.59
C SER A 156 -6.96 -3.26 -17.65
N ASP A 157 -5.65 -3.46 -17.50
CA ASP A 157 -5.01 -4.79 -17.57
C ASP A 157 -3.72 -4.79 -16.73
N PRO A 158 -3.81 -4.63 -15.41
CA PRO A 158 -2.64 -4.70 -14.53
C PRO A 158 -2.13 -6.14 -14.42
N GLY A 159 -0.81 -6.34 -14.28
CA GLY A 159 -0.21 -7.66 -14.16
C GLY A 159 1.20 -7.77 -14.71
N CYS A 160 1.69 -9.00 -14.92
CA CYS A 160 2.92 -9.27 -15.66
C CYS A 160 2.59 -9.95 -17.00
N VAL A 161 3.32 -9.59 -18.05
CA VAL A 161 3.32 -10.32 -19.33
C VAL A 161 4.73 -10.83 -19.58
N SER A 162 4.88 -12.15 -19.72
CA SER A 162 6.16 -12.77 -20.09
C SER A 162 6.35 -12.69 -21.61
N GLU A 163 7.60 -12.50 -22.05
CA GLU A 163 8.02 -12.62 -23.46
C GLU A 163 7.11 -11.87 -24.45
N PRO A 164 6.97 -10.54 -24.31
CA PRO A 164 6.13 -9.77 -25.22
C PRO A 164 6.62 -9.93 -26.66
N GLU A 165 5.68 -10.02 -27.61
CA GLU A 165 5.96 -10.24 -29.04
C GLU A 165 6.89 -9.19 -29.69
N ARG A 166 7.15 -8.06 -29.01
CA ARG A 166 8.01 -6.97 -29.50
C ARG A 166 8.92 -6.42 -28.41
N GLY A 167 10.20 -6.31 -28.76
CA GLY A 167 11.21 -5.52 -28.04
C GLY A 167 12.28 -6.36 -27.34
N ASP A 168 13.27 -5.67 -26.78
CA ASP A 168 14.42 -6.28 -26.07
C ASP A 168 14.10 -6.59 -24.59
N TYR A 169 12.82 -6.80 -24.25
CA TYR A 169 12.35 -7.00 -22.89
C TYR A 169 11.95 -8.46 -22.65
N ALA A 170 12.41 -9.03 -21.53
CA ALA A 170 12.01 -10.35 -21.04
C ALA A 170 10.54 -10.38 -20.57
N GLY A 171 9.97 -9.21 -20.25
CA GLY A 171 8.57 -9.09 -19.86
C GLY A 171 8.10 -7.64 -19.71
N LEU A 172 6.80 -7.48 -19.52
CA LEU A 172 6.15 -6.22 -19.19
C LEU A 172 5.53 -6.31 -17.81
N ILE A 173 5.54 -5.19 -17.08
CA ILE A 173 4.90 -5.05 -15.77
C ILE A 173 3.91 -3.90 -15.87
N TYR A 174 2.63 -4.19 -15.72
CA TYR A 174 1.55 -3.24 -15.83
C TYR A 174 1.03 -2.88 -14.44
N LEU A 175 1.26 -1.62 -14.03
CA LEU A 175 0.64 -1.05 -12.85
C LEU A 175 -0.72 -0.45 -13.22
N PRO A 176 -1.74 -0.55 -12.35
CA PRO A 176 -3.07 0.02 -12.62
C PRO A 176 -3.10 1.55 -12.53
N MET A 177 -2.02 2.17 -12.05
CA MET A 177 -1.90 3.60 -11.81
C MET A 177 -0.45 4.08 -11.94
N VAL A 178 -0.25 5.39 -11.83
CA VAL A 178 1.06 6.04 -12.07
C VAL A 178 2.07 5.79 -10.96
N TYR A 179 1.60 5.61 -9.72
CA TYR A 179 2.45 5.44 -8.56
C TYR A 179 2.37 4.00 -8.06
N GLY A 180 3.49 3.51 -7.55
CA GLY A 180 3.55 2.16 -7.00
C GLY A 180 4.74 1.97 -6.09
N LEU A 181 4.92 0.73 -5.66
CA LEU A 181 6.00 0.28 -4.81
C LEU A 181 6.59 -0.99 -5.37
N THR A 182 7.86 -1.23 -5.08
CA THR A 182 8.46 -2.54 -5.31
C THR A 182 9.42 -2.88 -4.18
N LEU A 183 9.39 -4.14 -3.74
CA LEU A 183 10.13 -4.62 -2.58
C LEU A 183 10.79 -5.95 -2.90
N LEU A 184 11.94 -5.89 -3.59
CA LEU A 184 12.77 -7.05 -3.87
C LEU A 184 13.18 -7.73 -2.56
N ARG A 185 13.02 -9.05 -2.52
CA ARG A 185 13.40 -9.91 -1.39
C ARG A 185 14.40 -10.94 -1.91
N ILE A 186 15.63 -10.91 -1.38
CA ILE A 186 16.69 -11.85 -1.76
C ILE A 186 17.01 -12.70 -0.54
N GLU A 187 16.93 -14.02 -0.69
CA GLU A 187 17.29 -14.97 0.36
C GLU A 187 18.72 -14.74 0.87
N VAL A 188 18.88 -14.84 2.18
CA VAL A 188 20.16 -14.91 2.88
C VAL A 188 20.21 -16.25 3.58
N GLY A 189 21.12 -17.15 3.16
CA GLY A 189 21.14 -18.52 3.69
C GLY A 189 21.58 -18.59 5.16
N ASN A 190 22.40 -17.63 5.59
CA ASN A 190 22.78 -17.41 6.99
C ASN A 190 23.38 -16.00 7.16
N THR A 191 23.56 -15.54 8.39
CA THR A 191 24.06 -14.18 8.65
C THR A 191 25.42 -13.86 8.00
N SER A 192 26.29 -14.84 7.77
CA SER A 192 27.58 -14.62 7.09
C SER A 192 27.46 -14.41 5.57
N ASP A 193 26.36 -14.85 4.96
CA ASP A 193 26.02 -14.65 3.54
C ASP A 193 25.47 -13.24 3.25
N THR A 194 25.08 -12.48 4.29
CA THR A 194 24.60 -11.09 4.17
C THR A 194 25.58 -10.23 3.37
N THR A 195 26.88 -10.29 3.70
CA THR A 195 27.91 -9.51 2.99
C THR A 195 27.99 -9.88 1.51
N HIS A 196 27.82 -11.15 1.19
CA HIS A 196 27.84 -11.60 -0.20
C HIS A 196 26.64 -11.06 -0.98
N VAL A 197 25.44 -11.14 -0.41
CA VAL A 197 24.22 -10.59 -1.02
C VAL A 197 24.33 -9.08 -1.23
N VAL A 198 24.83 -8.35 -0.23
CA VAL A 198 24.98 -6.89 -0.28
C VAL A 198 26.00 -6.45 -1.32
N CYS A 199 27.18 -7.07 -1.34
CA CYS A 199 28.28 -6.61 -2.19
C CYS A 199 28.17 -7.09 -3.65
N TRP A 200 27.49 -8.21 -3.90
CA TRP A 200 27.55 -8.87 -5.21
C TRP A 200 26.20 -9.17 -5.86
N ILE A 201 25.12 -9.26 -5.09
CA ILE A 201 23.81 -9.64 -5.64
C ILE A 201 22.91 -8.41 -5.79
N GLN A 202 22.67 -7.66 -4.71
CA GLN A 202 21.84 -6.46 -4.73
C GLN A 202 22.21 -5.45 -5.84
N PRO A 203 23.50 -5.14 -6.11
CA PRO A 203 23.90 -4.17 -7.13
C PRO A 203 23.56 -4.56 -8.58
N GLU A 204 23.31 -5.84 -8.84
CA GLU A 204 22.96 -6.35 -10.19
C GLU A 204 21.49 -6.09 -10.54
N PHE A 205 20.65 -5.77 -9.55
CA PHE A 205 19.27 -5.36 -9.75
C PHE A 205 19.21 -3.84 -9.94
N SER A 206 18.42 -3.37 -10.89
CA SER A 206 18.30 -1.92 -11.13
C SER A 206 16.91 -1.47 -11.59
N LEU A 207 16.65 -0.18 -11.38
CA LEU A 207 15.54 0.56 -11.95
C LEU A 207 16.11 1.77 -12.70
N SER A 208 15.57 2.05 -13.88
CA SER A 208 16.02 3.14 -14.74
C SER A 208 14.83 3.76 -15.45
N PRO A 209 14.47 5.02 -15.14
CA PRO A 209 13.44 5.74 -15.88
C PRO A 209 13.84 5.87 -17.35
N ILE A 210 12.88 5.70 -18.25
CA ILE A 210 13.03 6.02 -19.66
C ILE A 210 11.96 7.05 -20.06
N PRO A 211 12.34 8.13 -20.78
CA PRO A 211 11.36 9.06 -21.31
C PRO A 211 10.35 8.32 -22.18
N SER A 212 9.08 8.41 -21.84
CA SER A 212 7.99 7.78 -22.57
C SER A 212 6.70 8.53 -22.27
N HIS A 213 5.78 8.57 -23.23
CA HIS A 213 4.47 9.17 -23.02
C HIS A 213 3.49 8.06 -22.63
N GLY A 214 3.37 7.81 -21.32
CA GLY A 214 2.35 6.90 -20.78
C GLY A 214 0.95 7.52 -20.80
N ASN A 215 -0.09 6.69 -20.83
CA ASN A 215 -1.49 7.11 -20.93
C ASN A 215 -2.14 7.48 -19.57
N CYS A 216 -1.42 7.31 -18.46
CA CYS A 216 -1.95 7.59 -17.13
C CYS A 216 -1.45 8.97 -16.66
N GLY A 217 -2.31 9.98 -16.76
CA GLY A 217 -1.97 11.34 -16.32
C GLY A 217 -1.99 11.47 -14.80
N ALA A 218 -0.85 11.80 -14.19
CA ALA A 218 -0.75 12.22 -12.79
C ALA A 218 0.40 13.23 -12.64
N PRO A 219 0.42 14.07 -11.59
CA PRO A 219 1.53 14.98 -11.35
C PRO A 219 2.82 14.22 -10.99
N ALA A 220 3.94 14.91 -11.11
CA ALA A 220 5.19 14.34 -10.63
C ALA A 220 5.15 14.10 -9.11
N LEU A 221 5.49 12.88 -8.68
CA LEU A 221 5.74 12.54 -7.28
C LEU A 221 6.97 13.30 -6.78
N THR A 222 6.71 14.42 -6.12
CA THR A 222 7.73 15.34 -5.60
C THR A 222 7.54 15.51 -4.10
N LYS A 223 8.59 15.99 -3.41
CA LYS A 223 8.47 16.36 -1.98
C LYS A 223 7.36 17.38 -1.74
N ALA A 224 7.17 18.31 -2.68
CA ALA A 224 6.11 19.31 -2.62
C ALA A 224 4.71 18.67 -2.56
N LEU A 225 4.47 17.64 -3.38
CA LEU A 225 3.20 16.91 -3.38
C LEU A 225 2.94 16.24 -2.02
N LEU A 226 3.98 15.83 -1.30
CA LEU A 226 3.91 15.04 -0.06
C LEU A 226 3.99 15.87 1.24
N ALA A 227 4.50 17.09 1.20
CA ALA A 227 4.81 17.82 2.44
C ALA A 227 4.37 19.29 2.44
N ASP A 228 4.41 19.99 1.31
CA ASP A 228 4.15 21.44 1.28
C ASP A 228 2.72 21.72 1.73
N ASN A 229 2.52 22.68 2.64
CA ASN A 229 1.21 23.08 3.17
C ASN A 229 0.39 21.94 3.82
N LEU A 230 1.03 20.88 4.29
CA LEU A 230 0.39 19.80 5.05
C LEU A 230 0.72 19.86 6.53
N THR A 231 -0.22 19.45 7.37
CA THR A 231 -0.07 19.47 8.84
C THR A 231 0.66 18.21 9.32
N VAL A 232 1.96 18.12 9.03
CA VAL A 232 2.80 16.94 9.33
C VAL A 232 2.92 16.59 10.82
N SER A 233 2.57 17.50 11.73
CA SER A 233 2.56 17.27 13.18
C SER A 233 1.34 16.50 13.68
N ASN A 234 0.28 16.39 12.87
CA ASN A 234 -0.92 15.62 13.19
C ASN A 234 -1.14 14.54 12.14
N ALA A 235 -0.84 13.29 12.48
CA ALA A 235 -0.86 12.18 11.54
C ALA A 235 -2.25 11.94 10.91
N LEU A 236 -3.34 12.05 11.66
CA LEU A 236 -4.70 11.82 11.12
C LEU A 236 -5.10 12.94 10.16
N LEU A 237 -4.82 14.18 10.51
CA LEU A 237 -5.09 15.31 9.63
C LEU A 237 -4.22 15.26 8.36
N TYR A 238 -2.93 14.96 8.52
CA TYR A 238 -1.99 14.77 7.42
C TYR A 238 -2.47 13.69 6.44
N THR A 239 -2.98 12.57 6.98
CA THR A 239 -3.55 11.45 6.20
C THR A 239 -4.70 11.92 5.31
N MET A 240 -5.66 12.63 5.89
CA MET A 240 -6.83 13.10 5.15
C MET A 240 -6.44 14.14 4.09
N GLN A 241 -5.46 15.00 4.39
CA GLN A 241 -4.95 15.97 3.43
C GLN A 241 -4.17 15.30 2.28
N LEU A 242 -3.37 14.26 2.56
CA LEU A 242 -2.72 13.45 1.53
C LEU A 242 -3.76 12.73 0.67
N LEU A 243 -4.76 12.10 1.27
CA LEU A 243 -5.83 11.44 0.53
C LEU A 243 -6.51 12.41 -0.43
N ALA A 244 -6.79 13.64 0.02
CA ALA A 244 -7.36 14.67 -0.85
C ALA A 244 -6.48 15.02 -2.07
N ARG A 245 -5.15 14.95 -1.94
CA ARG A 245 -4.21 15.23 -3.05
C ARG A 245 -4.09 14.11 -4.06
N PHE A 246 -4.20 12.87 -3.58
CA PHE A 246 -3.85 11.69 -4.35
C PHE A 246 -5.05 10.89 -4.84
N ALA A 247 -6.22 11.02 -4.22
CA ALA A 247 -7.41 10.22 -4.57
C ALA A 247 -7.86 10.40 -6.03
N GLU A 248 -7.66 11.58 -6.63
CA GLU A 248 -7.97 11.80 -8.05
C GLU A 248 -7.10 10.95 -8.99
N TYR A 249 -5.84 10.74 -8.63
CA TYR A 249 -4.86 10.01 -9.45
C TYR A 249 -4.78 8.52 -9.13
N ASN A 250 -5.44 8.10 -8.05
CA ASN A 250 -5.49 6.74 -7.57
C ASN A 250 -6.95 6.37 -7.37
N PRO A 251 -7.71 6.13 -8.46
CA PRO A 251 -9.07 5.64 -8.37
C PRO A 251 -9.06 4.17 -7.92
N PRO A 252 -10.15 3.68 -7.30
CA PRO A 252 -10.32 2.25 -7.02
C PRO A 252 -9.93 1.36 -8.19
N GLU A 253 -9.22 0.27 -7.88
CA GLU A 253 -8.89 -0.79 -8.85
C GLU A 253 -10.15 -1.36 -9.50
N VAL A 254 -11.17 -1.64 -8.68
CA VAL A 254 -12.47 -2.08 -9.14
C VAL A 254 -13.26 -0.85 -9.56
N SER A 255 -13.44 -0.69 -10.87
CA SER A 255 -14.11 0.48 -11.46
C SER A 255 -15.55 0.69 -10.94
N ALA A 256 -16.24 -0.38 -10.56
CA ALA A 256 -17.57 -0.33 -9.96
C ALA A 256 -17.59 0.38 -8.58
N ASP A 257 -16.47 0.42 -7.86
CA ASP A 257 -16.37 1.05 -6.54
C ASP A 257 -16.21 2.57 -6.63
N VAL A 258 -15.77 3.10 -7.78
CA VAL A 258 -15.46 4.53 -7.99
C VAL A 258 -16.60 5.45 -7.52
N PRO A 259 -17.89 5.25 -7.88
CA PRO A 259 -18.96 6.17 -7.48
C PRO A 259 -19.20 6.18 -5.97
N HIS A 260 -19.18 5.01 -5.33
CA HIS A 260 -19.40 4.88 -3.89
C HIS A 260 -18.23 5.50 -3.11
N ILE A 261 -17.00 5.16 -3.48
CA ILE A 261 -15.79 5.70 -2.84
C ILE A 261 -15.74 7.23 -3.00
N ALA A 262 -16.06 7.77 -4.18
CA ALA A 262 -16.12 9.22 -4.38
C ALA A 262 -17.17 9.88 -3.46
N ALA A 263 -18.33 9.24 -3.25
CA ALA A 263 -19.36 9.74 -2.34
C ALA A 263 -18.89 9.70 -0.88
N THR A 264 -18.26 8.61 -0.44
CA THR A 264 -17.67 8.48 0.90
C THR A 264 -16.61 9.54 1.16
N LEU A 265 -15.67 9.72 0.23
CA LEU A 265 -14.62 10.75 0.35
C LEU A 265 -15.23 12.16 0.47
N LYS A 266 -16.23 12.47 -0.36
CA LYS A 266 -16.94 13.76 -0.31
C LYS A 266 -17.64 13.96 1.04
N ALA A 267 -18.33 12.94 1.55
CA ALA A 267 -19.02 12.99 2.84
C ALA A 267 -18.04 13.13 4.03
N ALA A 268 -16.83 12.56 3.90
CA ALA A 268 -15.74 12.75 4.84
C ALA A 268 -15.10 14.16 4.76
N GLY A 269 -15.51 15.03 3.83
CA GLY A 269 -14.97 16.38 3.68
C GLY A 269 -13.76 16.48 2.74
N ILE A 270 -13.55 15.48 1.89
CA ILE A 270 -12.49 15.50 0.86
C ILE A 270 -13.03 16.06 -0.44
N SER A 271 -12.36 17.09 -0.93
CA SER A 271 -12.51 17.59 -2.29
C SER A 271 -11.28 17.18 -3.10
N THR A 272 -11.46 16.19 -3.99
CA THR A 272 -10.38 15.67 -4.85
C THR A 272 -9.96 16.70 -5.89
N SER A 273 -10.91 17.38 -6.52
CA SER A 273 -10.63 18.44 -7.52
C SER A 273 -9.94 19.66 -6.91
N ALA A 274 -10.32 20.07 -5.69
CA ALA A 274 -9.65 21.15 -4.98
C ALA A 274 -8.40 20.69 -4.21
N LYS A 275 -8.10 19.38 -4.22
CA LYS A 275 -6.99 18.74 -3.49
C LYS A 275 -6.94 19.14 -2.02
N LYS A 276 -8.12 19.26 -1.40
CA LYS A 276 -8.30 19.85 -0.08
C LYS A 276 -9.20 18.99 0.79
N TYR A 277 -8.73 18.74 2.01
CA TYR A 277 -9.53 18.21 3.09
C TYR A 277 -10.08 19.35 3.95
N THR A 278 -11.38 19.31 4.24
CA THR A 278 -12.04 20.18 5.22
C THR A 278 -12.78 19.28 6.19
N GLN A 279 -12.28 19.16 7.41
CA GLN A 279 -12.90 18.33 8.43
C GLN A 279 -14.36 18.76 8.65
N PRO A 280 -15.35 17.86 8.47
CA PRO A 280 -16.74 18.21 8.70
C PRO A 280 -16.99 18.62 10.15
N ALA A 281 -17.96 19.50 10.37
CA ALA A 281 -18.36 19.91 11.71
C ALA A 281 -18.73 18.69 12.57
N HIS A 282 -18.30 18.67 13.82
CA HIS A 282 -18.56 17.59 14.80
C HIS A 282 -17.93 16.23 14.51
N VAL A 283 -17.12 16.09 13.46
CA VAL A 283 -16.31 14.88 13.25
C VAL A 283 -15.15 14.86 14.23
N ASN A 284 -14.97 13.74 14.95
CA ASN A 284 -13.80 13.47 15.77
C ASN A 284 -12.90 12.47 15.03
N LEU A 285 -11.75 12.93 14.52
CA LEU A 285 -10.80 12.11 13.77
C LEU A 285 -10.24 10.95 14.60
N THR A 286 -10.01 11.14 15.90
CA THR A 286 -9.51 10.07 16.78
C THR A 286 -10.54 8.97 16.92
N GLN A 287 -11.82 9.33 17.09
CA GLN A 287 -12.90 8.35 17.13
C GLN A 287 -13.06 7.64 15.78
N ALA A 288 -13.05 8.39 14.67
CA ALA A 288 -13.18 7.82 13.33
C ALA A 288 -12.04 6.82 13.03
N TYR A 289 -10.83 7.13 13.50
CA TYR A 289 -9.70 6.22 13.41
C TYR A 289 -9.90 4.95 14.26
N SER A 290 -10.40 5.09 15.49
CA SER A 290 -10.75 3.92 16.32
C SER A 290 -11.80 3.03 15.67
N ASP A 291 -12.83 3.64 15.06
CA ASP A 291 -13.89 2.93 14.34
C ASP A 291 -13.32 2.20 13.11
N ALA A 292 -12.43 2.85 12.35
CA ALA A 292 -11.73 2.24 11.22
C ALA A 292 -10.85 1.04 11.65
N GLN A 293 -10.15 1.15 12.78
CA GLN A 293 -9.37 0.04 13.34
C GLN A 293 -10.25 -1.13 13.79
N ALA A 294 -11.43 -0.86 14.36
CA ALA A 294 -12.38 -1.89 14.74
C ALA A 294 -12.90 -2.65 13.51
N VAL A 295 -13.28 -1.94 12.45
CA VAL A 295 -13.68 -2.55 11.17
C VAL A 295 -12.55 -3.42 10.60
N ALA A 296 -11.33 -2.89 10.52
CA ALA A 296 -10.18 -3.61 10.00
C ALA A 296 -9.86 -4.88 10.80
N THR A 297 -9.98 -4.86 12.13
CA THR A 297 -9.66 -6.04 12.96
C THR A 297 -10.79 -7.06 13.00
N ALA A 298 -12.03 -6.67 12.71
CA ALA A 298 -13.19 -7.55 12.67
C ALA A 298 -13.12 -8.60 11.55
N VAL A 299 -12.35 -8.38 10.48
CA VAL A 299 -12.19 -9.33 9.35
C VAL A 299 -11.74 -10.72 9.81
N LYS A 300 -11.00 -10.82 10.93
CA LYS A 300 -10.57 -12.10 11.53
C LYS A 300 -11.71 -12.99 11.98
N THR A 301 -12.87 -12.39 12.24
CA THR A 301 -14.06 -13.10 12.71
C THR A 301 -14.91 -13.61 11.55
N ILE A 302 -14.58 -13.23 10.32
CA ILE A 302 -15.28 -13.60 9.09
C ILE A 302 -14.54 -14.80 8.47
N PRO A 303 -15.09 -16.03 8.54
CA PRO A 303 -14.36 -17.22 8.07
C PRO A 303 -14.05 -17.22 6.57
N ALA A 304 -14.81 -16.46 5.78
CA ALA A 304 -14.56 -16.28 4.35
C ALA A 304 -13.30 -15.43 4.08
N ASP A 305 -12.98 -14.50 4.99
CA ASP A 305 -11.89 -13.56 4.83
C ASP A 305 -10.63 -14.02 5.56
N PHE A 306 -10.79 -14.74 6.67
CA PHE A 306 -9.69 -15.20 7.51
C PHE A 306 -9.86 -16.67 7.90
N VAL A 307 -8.90 -17.48 7.47
CA VAL A 307 -8.92 -18.94 7.61
C VAL A 307 -8.24 -19.33 8.91
N SER A 308 -8.93 -20.11 9.74
CA SER A 308 -8.33 -20.76 10.90
C SER A 308 -7.47 -21.95 10.46
N LEU A 309 -6.27 -22.03 11.02
CA LEU A 309 -5.34 -23.15 10.85
C LEU A 309 -5.32 -24.08 12.08
N GLY A 310 -6.21 -23.83 13.06
CA GLY A 310 -6.26 -24.55 14.34
C GLY A 310 -5.27 -24.02 15.37
N GLY A 311 -5.51 -24.35 16.64
CA GLY A 311 -4.56 -24.06 17.74
C GLY A 311 -4.25 -22.57 17.95
N GLY A 312 -5.18 -21.66 17.62
CA GLY A 312 -4.97 -20.21 17.71
C GLY A 312 -4.26 -19.59 16.50
N TRP A 313 -3.88 -20.38 15.49
CA TRP A 313 -3.30 -19.88 14.25
C TRP A 313 -4.37 -19.55 13.21
N GLY A 314 -4.10 -18.51 12.42
CA GLY A 314 -4.90 -18.20 11.24
C GLY A 314 -4.16 -17.29 10.27
N THR A 315 -4.72 -17.18 9.06
CA THR A 315 -4.15 -16.42 7.96
C THR A 315 -5.26 -15.82 7.10
N PRO A 316 -5.03 -14.68 6.41
CA PRO A 316 -5.97 -14.21 5.40
C PRO A 316 -6.30 -15.31 4.40
N ALA A 317 -7.55 -15.35 3.92
CA ALA A 317 -7.93 -16.28 2.87
C ALA A 317 -7.00 -16.13 1.65
N PRO A 318 -6.67 -17.22 0.93
CA PRO A 318 -5.77 -17.14 -0.21
C PRO A 318 -6.20 -16.10 -1.27
N ALA A 319 -7.50 -15.96 -1.49
CA ALA A 319 -8.08 -14.98 -2.42
C ALA A 319 -7.98 -13.52 -1.95
N LEU A 320 -7.64 -13.28 -0.68
CA LEU A 320 -7.47 -11.96 -0.07
C LEU A 320 -6.05 -11.75 0.47
N SER A 321 -5.11 -12.60 0.06
CA SER A 321 -3.69 -12.46 0.40
C SER A 321 -2.99 -11.77 -0.75
N GLY A 322 -2.43 -10.59 -0.51
CA GLY A 322 -1.69 -9.82 -1.51
C GLY A 322 -2.53 -9.22 -2.65
N ASP A 323 -3.74 -9.69 -2.93
CA ASP A 323 -4.69 -9.06 -3.87
C ASP A 323 -6.06 -8.96 -3.20
N LEU A 324 -6.66 -7.77 -3.22
CA LEU A 324 -7.67 -7.39 -2.22
C LEU A 324 -8.97 -6.83 -2.82
N HIS A 325 -8.99 -6.47 -4.11
CA HIS A 325 -10.18 -6.00 -4.84
C HIS A 325 -11.07 -5.01 -4.03
N SER A 326 -12.35 -5.29 -3.83
CA SER A 326 -13.28 -4.40 -3.09
C SER A 326 -13.24 -4.59 -1.56
N HIS A 327 -12.36 -5.43 -1.01
CA HIS A 327 -12.28 -5.70 0.44
C HIS A 327 -11.47 -4.63 1.18
N TYR A 328 -12.01 -3.42 1.28
CA TYR A 328 -11.33 -2.26 1.91
C TYR A 328 -11.01 -2.46 3.39
N ASP A 329 -11.86 -3.19 4.11
CA ASP A 329 -11.62 -3.64 5.48
C ASP A 329 -10.41 -4.58 5.58
N MET A 330 -10.28 -5.55 4.68
CA MET A 330 -9.11 -6.41 4.58
C MET A 330 -7.88 -5.62 4.14
N ARG A 331 -8.01 -4.65 3.24
CA ARG A 331 -6.91 -3.73 2.87
C ARG A 331 -6.40 -2.97 4.09
N ALA A 332 -7.30 -2.43 4.89
CA ALA A 332 -6.96 -1.78 6.15
C ALA A 332 -6.29 -2.77 7.11
N PHE A 333 -6.83 -3.99 7.24
CA PHE A 333 -6.25 -5.04 8.08
C PHE A 333 -4.81 -5.40 7.68
N ILE A 334 -4.57 -5.67 6.40
CA ILE A 334 -3.24 -6.00 5.88
C ILE A 334 -2.29 -4.83 6.02
N ALA A 335 -2.74 -3.59 5.83
CA ALA A 335 -1.89 -2.42 6.08
C ALA A 335 -1.44 -2.30 7.55
N ILE A 336 -2.21 -2.83 8.49
CA ILE A 336 -1.86 -2.90 9.91
C ILE A 336 -0.94 -4.10 10.21
N GLN A 337 -1.20 -5.27 9.62
CA GLN A 337 -0.57 -6.53 10.04
C GLN A 337 0.56 -7.01 9.15
N GLY A 338 0.54 -6.70 7.86
CA GLY A 338 1.44 -7.33 6.89
C GLY A 338 1.53 -6.51 5.60
N TYR A 339 1.73 -5.19 5.72
CA TYR A 339 1.80 -4.30 4.56
C TYR A 339 2.80 -4.80 3.52
N LEU A 340 2.42 -4.76 2.23
CA LEU A 340 3.13 -5.41 1.13
C LEU A 340 3.19 -6.94 1.26
N GLN A 341 2.10 -7.56 1.69
CA GLN A 341 1.95 -9.01 1.66
C GLN A 341 2.04 -9.52 0.22
N LEU A 342 2.73 -10.64 0.02
CA LEU A 342 2.70 -11.35 -1.25
C LEU A 342 1.38 -12.11 -1.41
N GLN A 343 1.04 -12.46 -2.65
CA GLN A 343 -0.02 -13.43 -2.90
C GLN A 343 0.25 -14.76 -2.20
N ALA A 344 -0.79 -15.45 -1.74
CA ALA A 344 -0.65 -16.71 -0.98
C ALA A 344 0.09 -17.82 -1.76
N SER A 345 0.02 -17.81 -3.09
CA SER A 345 0.79 -18.74 -3.94
C SER A 345 2.30 -18.46 -3.94
N ARG A 346 2.74 -17.37 -3.31
CA ARG A 346 4.14 -16.93 -3.25
C ARG A 346 4.72 -17.04 -1.85
N ALA A 347 3.98 -16.60 -0.85
CA ALA A 347 4.32 -16.79 0.55
C ALA A 347 3.06 -16.71 1.41
N VAL A 348 3.04 -17.49 2.49
CA VAL A 348 2.00 -17.41 3.52
C VAL A 348 2.68 -17.16 4.85
N SER A 349 2.17 -16.19 5.60
CA SER A 349 2.67 -15.85 6.93
C SER A 349 1.49 -15.92 7.91
N PRO A 350 1.26 -17.09 8.54
CA PRO A 350 0.24 -17.23 9.56
C PRO A 350 0.53 -16.33 10.77
N SER A 351 -0.53 -15.91 11.46
CA SER A 351 -0.45 -15.18 12.71
C SER A 351 -1.09 -15.99 13.85
N PHE A 352 -0.54 -15.86 15.05
CA PHE A 352 -1.05 -16.52 16.24
C PHE A 352 -1.85 -15.53 17.09
N ALA A 353 -3.04 -15.94 17.50
CA ALA A 353 -3.82 -15.25 18.52
C ALA A 353 -3.84 -16.13 19.78
N SER A 354 -3.36 -15.59 20.90
CA SER A 354 -3.45 -16.29 22.17
C SER A 354 -4.92 -16.44 22.60
N PRO A 355 -5.22 -17.36 23.53
CA PRO A 355 -6.58 -17.49 24.09
C PRO A 355 -7.13 -16.22 24.73
N SER A 356 -6.26 -15.28 25.14
CA SER A 356 -6.66 -13.96 25.67
C SER A 356 -6.95 -12.91 24.59
N GLY A 357 -6.87 -13.28 23.31
CA GLY A 357 -7.02 -12.37 22.17
C GLY A 357 -5.79 -11.52 21.87
N THR A 358 -4.68 -11.73 22.60
CA THR A 358 -3.42 -11.02 22.35
C THR A 358 -2.74 -11.61 21.12
N LEU A 359 -2.39 -10.74 20.18
CA LEU A 359 -1.79 -11.14 18.92
C LEU A 359 -0.29 -11.29 19.07
N TYR A 360 0.23 -12.40 18.56
CA TYR A 360 1.65 -12.63 18.36
C TYR A 360 1.83 -12.99 16.88
N THR A 361 2.51 -12.11 16.17
CA THR A 361 2.96 -12.35 14.80
C THR A 361 4.39 -12.88 14.86
N ASN A 362 4.74 -13.83 13.99
CA ASN A 362 6.13 -14.28 13.84
C ASN A 362 7.06 -13.13 13.44
#